data_AF-A0A956KQP2-F1
#
_entry.id   AF-A0A956KQP2-F1
#
_cell.length_a   1.000
_cell.length_b   1.000
_cell.length_c   1.000
_cell.angle_alpha   90.00
_cell.angle_beta   90.00
_cell.angle_gamma   90.00
#
_symmetry.space_group_name_H-M   'P 1'
#
loop_
_entity.id
_entity.type
_entity.pdbx_description
1 polymer ?
#
loop_
_entity_poly.entity_id
_entity_poly.type
_entity_poly.pdbx_seq_one_letter_code
_entity_poly.pdbx_strand_id
1 'polypeptide(L)'
;MLRGPFPGHRRYSITHRAVQRLRELVPSMDDLDDEGLRDRLDEALGKAEEDGKAVRTLDAMLNEPQVLIPVDEFGEVLFAIIKEDTVVTVLPKGHGEEILQRGQA
;
A
#
# COMPACT_ATOMS: atom_id res chain seq x y z
N MET A 1 -14.00 -21.26 14.87
CA MET A 1 -13.99 -20.75 13.48
C MET A 1 -12.80 -19.80 13.37
N LEU A 2 -11.70 -20.25 12.77
CA LEU A 2 -10.54 -19.40 12.47
C LEU A 2 -10.97 -18.46 11.33
N ARG A 3 -11.08 -17.16 11.61
CA ARG A 3 -11.18 -16.12 10.58
C ARG A 3 -9.93 -16.27 9.69
N GLY A 4 -10.10 -16.63 8.43
CA GLY A 4 -9.04 -16.42 7.43
C GLY A 4 -8.57 -14.96 7.52
N PRO A 5 -7.27 -14.67 7.35
CA PRO A 5 -6.70 -13.41 7.80
C PRO A 5 -7.25 -12.15 7.11
N PHE A 6 -8.00 -12.29 6.01
CA PHE A 6 -8.52 -11.16 5.25
C PHE A 6 -9.94 -11.45 4.75
N PRO A 7 -10.98 -10.73 5.19
CA PRO A 7 -12.29 -10.76 4.54
C PRO A 7 -12.16 -10.09 3.16
N GLY A 8 -12.73 -10.71 2.13
CA GLY A 8 -12.60 -10.28 0.73
C GLY A 8 -12.86 -8.79 0.50
N HIS A 9 -12.09 -8.22 -0.43
CA HIS A 9 -12.15 -6.86 -0.98
C HIS A 9 -12.73 -5.81 -0.01
N ARG A 10 -11.93 -5.42 0.99
CA ARG A 10 -12.20 -4.20 1.77
C ARG A 10 -11.69 -3.02 0.96
N ARG A 11 -12.61 -2.14 0.55
CA ARG A 11 -12.25 -0.85 -0.05
C ARG A 11 -11.41 -0.06 0.97
N TYR A 12 -10.18 0.24 0.62
CA TYR A 12 -9.27 0.96 1.49
C TYR A 12 -9.69 2.42 1.61
N SER A 13 -9.55 2.98 2.81
CA SER A 13 -9.62 4.43 2.96
C SER A 13 -8.28 5.03 2.51
N ILE A 14 -8.25 5.70 1.36
CA ILE A 14 -7.00 6.25 0.79
C ILE A 14 -6.87 7.73 1.13
N THR A 15 -5.85 8.06 1.92
CA THR A 15 -5.58 9.44 2.34
C THR A 15 -5.12 10.32 1.18
N HIS A 16 -5.36 11.63 1.26
CA HIS A 16 -4.85 12.58 0.27
C HIS A 16 -3.31 12.55 0.16
N ARG A 17 -2.61 12.34 1.28
CA ARG A 17 -1.15 12.18 1.29
C ARG A 17 -0.69 10.98 0.46
N ALA A 18 -1.38 9.84 0.55
CA ALA A 18 -1.07 8.67 -0.25
C ALA A 18 -1.23 8.95 -1.75
N VAL A 19 -2.30 9.65 -2.14
CA VAL A 19 -2.56 10.05 -3.54
C VAL A 19 -1.48 11.01 -4.05
N GLN A 20 -1.14 12.03 -3.28
CA GLN A 20 -0.08 12.99 -3.66
C GLN A 20 1.27 12.27 -3.85
N ARG A 21 1.64 11.38 -2.93
CA ARG A 21 2.88 10.60 -3.06
C ARG A 21 2.83 9.65 -4.24
N LEU A 22 1.69 9.03 -4.53
CA LEU A 22 1.53 8.19 -5.71
C LEU A 22 1.76 9.01 -7.00
N ARG A 23 1.17 10.21 -7.10
CA ARG A 23 1.35 11.11 -8.25
C ARG A 23 2.81 11.52 -8.45
N GLU A 24 3.51 11.86 -7.36
CA GLU A 24 4.94 12.19 -7.41
C GLU A 24 5.81 11.02 -7.89
N LEU A 25 5.44 9.79 -7.52
CA LEU A 25 6.19 8.58 -7.86
C LEU A 25 5.86 8.05 -9.27
N VAL A 26 4.68 8.39 -9.80
CA VAL A 26 4.17 7.86 -11.08
C VAL A 26 3.69 9.01 -11.98
N PRO A 27 4.61 9.87 -12.46
CA PRO A 27 4.24 11.03 -13.27
C PRO A 27 3.59 10.65 -14.61
N SER A 28 3.78 9.41 -15.09
CA SER A 28 3.12 8.91 -16.29
C SER A 28 1.60 8.80 -16.17
N MET A 29 1.02 9.00 -14.98
CA MET A 29 -0.43 8.99 -14.72
C MET A 29 -1.01 10.39 -14.46
N ASP A 30 -0.33 11.45 -14.90
CA ASP A 30 -0.78 12.84 -14.68
C ASP A 30 -2.16 13.16 -15.26
N ASP A 31 -2.62 12.40 -16.26
CA ASP A 31 -3.96 12.52 -16.86
C ASP A 31 -5.10 12.06 -15.93
N LEU A 32 -4.79 11.28 -14.89
CA LEU A 32 -5.78 10.88 -13.89
C LEU A 32 -5.95 11.99 -12.85
N ASP A 33 -7.20 12.24 -12.45
CA ASP A 33 -7.48 13.05 -11.28
C ASP A 33 -7.26 12.26 -9.98
N ASP A 34 -7.40 12.94 -8.84
CA ASP A 34 -7.18 12.32 -7.54
C ASP A 34 -8.16 11.17 -7.24
N GLU A 35 -9.36 11.16 -7.84
CA GLU A 35 -10.33 10.09 -7.65
C GLU A 35 -9.94 8.86 -8.48
N GLY A 36 -9.55 9.05 -9.75
CA GLY A 36 -9.03 7.99 -10.59
C GLY A 36 -7.76 7.34 -10.05
N LEU A 37 -6.86 8.13 -9.44
CA LEU A 37 -5.68 7.60 -8.74
C LEU A 37 -6.05 6.77 -7.50
N ARG A 38 -7.08 7.18 -6.76
CA ARG A 38 -7.57 6.40 -5.62
C ARG A 38 -8.17 5.08 -6.06
N ASP A 39 -9.06 5.10 -7.03
CA ASP A 39 -9.72 3.87 -7.51
C ASP A 39 -8.69 2.89 -8.07
N ARG A 40 -7.72 3.38 -8.86
CA ARG A 40 -6.65 2.53 -9.38
C ARG A 40 -5.74 1.97 -8.29
N LEU A 41 -5.43 2.76 -7.26
CA LEU A 41 -4.66 2.27 -6.12
C LEU A 41 -5.45 1.23 -5.32
N ASP A 42 -6.75 1.44 -5.11
CA ASP A 42 -7.63 0.49 -4.42
C ASP A 42 -7.70 -0.85 -5.16
N GLU A 43 -7.90 -0.82 -6.49
CA GLU A 43 -7.89 -2.03 -7.33
C GLU A 43 -6.55 -2.77 -7.24
N ALA A 44 -5.43 -2.05 -7.35
CA ALA A 44 -4.10 -2.65 -7.27
C ALA A 44 -3.83 -3.29 -5.90
N LEU A 45 -4.32 -2.67 -4.81
CA LEU A 45 -4.22 -3.22 -3.46
C LEU A 45 -5.07 -4.47 -3.29
N GLY A 46 -6.32 -4.44 -3.74
CA GLY A 46 -7.21 -5.59 -3.67
C GLY A 46 -6.63 -6.79 -4.41
N LYS A 47 -6.08 -6.58 -5.60
CA LYS A 47 -5.39 -7.64 -6.35
C LYS A 47 -4.13 -8.16 -5.64
N ALA A 48 -3.30 -7.26 -5.10
CA ALA A 48 -2.11 -7.67 -4.37
C ALA A 48 -2.44 -8.46 -3.10
N GLU A 49 -3.56 -8.17 -2.44
CA GLU A 49 -4.07 -8.97 -1.32
C GLU A 49 -4.59 -10.33 -1.74
N GLU A 50 -5.34 -10.39 -2.84
CA GLU A 50 -5.81 -11.66 -3.43
C GLU A 50 -4.63 -12.56 -3.82
N ASP A 51 -3.53 -11.97 -4.29
CA ASP A 51 -2.26 -12.64 -4.56
C ASP A 51 -1.48 -13.04 -3.28
N GLY A 52 -1.95 -12.65 -2.09
CA GLY A 52 -1.30 -12.94 -0.81
C GLY A 52 0.00 -12.16 -0.57
N LYS A 53 0.19 -11.01 -1.24
CA LYS A 53 1.42 -10.20 -1.16
C LYS A 53 1.49 -9.31 0.10
N ALA A 54 0.44 -9.25 0.90
CA ALA A 54 0.38 -8.40 2.09
C ALA A 54 1.31 -8.91 3.20
N VAL A 55 2.21 -8.03 3.68
CA VAL A 55 3.19 -8.35 4.73
C VAL A 55 2.90 -7.53 5.98
N ARG A 56 2.73 -8.23 7.11
CA ARG A 56 2.63 -7.58 8.43
C ARG A 56 4.03 -7.23 8.93
N THR A 57 4.21 -5.99 9.37
CA THR A 57 5.47 -5.49 9.92
C THR A 57 5.19 -4.51 11.07
N LEU A 58 6.23 -4.05 11.75
CA LEU A 58 6.16 -2.93 12.69
C LEU A 58 6.64 -1.64 12.02
N ASP A 59 5.96 -0.54 12.32
CA ASP A 59 6.45 0.80 12.04
C ASP A 59 7.72 1.04 12.88
N ALA A 60 8.88 1.15 12.24
CA ALA A 60 10.16 1.25 12.95
C ALA A 60 10.28 2.55 13.78
N MET A 61 9.47 3.58 13.51
CA MET A 61 9.48 4.83 14.27
C MET A 61 8.50 4.79 15.45
N LEU A 62 7.36 4.11 15.31
CA LEU A 62 6.27 4.13 16.30
C LEU A 62 6.08 2.80 17.05
N ASN A 63 6.77 1.71 16.64
CA ASN A 63 6.55 0.34 17.12
C ASN A 63 5.08 -0.11 17.02
N GLU A 64 4.34 0.44 16.07
CA GLU A 64 2.93 0.11 15.84
C GLU A 64 2.81 -0.96 14.74
N PRO A 65 1.84 -1.89 14.85
CA PRO A 65 1.54 -2.80 13.76
C PRO A 65 1.12 -2.06 12.49
N GLN A 66 1.73 -2.41 11.36
CA GLN A 66 1.33 -1.92 10.04
C GLN A 66 1.40 -3.03 8.99
N VAL A 67 0.72 -2.84 7.87
CA VAL A 67 0.77 -3.74 6.73
C VAL A 67 1.44 -3.03 5.56
N LEU A 68 2.37 -3.71 4.92
CA LEU A 68 2.98 -3.29 3.66
C LEU A 68 2.43 -4.17 2.54
N ILE A 69 1.93 -3.53 1.49
CA ILE A 69 1.47 -4.24 0.28
C ILE A 69 2.28 -3.72 -0.91
N PRO A 70 3.04 -4.59 -1.60
CA PRO A 70 3.69 -4.23 -2.85
C PRO A 70 2.64 -4.14 -3.97
N VAL A 71 2.68 -3.04 -4.72
CA VAL A 71 1.84 -2.82 -5.90
C VAL A 71 2.74 -2.64 -7.13
N ASP A 72 2.55 -3.50 -8.12
CA ASP A 72 3.35 -3.57 -9.35
C ASP A 72 2.64 -2.99 -10.59
N GLU A 73 1.42 -2.45 -10.42
CA GLU A 73 0.58 -1.94 -11.51
C GLU A 73 0.94 -0.53 -12.02
N PHE A 74 1.92 0.11 -11.38
CA PHE A 74 2.33 1.48 -11.65
C PHE A 74 3.65 1.59 -12.44
N GLY A 75 4.05 0.51 -13.12
CA GLY A 75 5.28 0.43 -13.93
C GLY A 75 6.54 0.10 -13.11
N GLU A 76 6.60 0.56 -11.87
CA GLU A 76 7.58 0.14 -10.87
C GLU A 76 6.87 -0.45 -9.63
N VAL A 77 7.59 -1.26 -8.86
CA VAL A 77 7.07 -1.80 -7.60
C VAL A 77 7.06 -0.68 -6.56
N LEU A 78 5.88 -0.30 -6.11
CA LEU A 78 5.68 0.60 -4.99
C LEU A 78 5.19 -0.18 -3.77
N PHE A 79 5.29 0.42 -2.59
CA PHE A 79 4.76 -0.17 -1.36
C PHE A 79 3.75 0.76 -0.72
N ALA A 80 2.53 0.29 -0.53
CA ALA A 80 1.52 0.99 0.25
C ALA A 80 1.66 0.63 1.72
N ILE A 81 1.63 1.64 2.60
CA ILE A 81 1.51 1.43 4.05
C ILE A 81 0.05 1.52 4.43
N ILE A 82 -0.44 0.47 5.07
CA ILE A 82 -1.79 0.39 5.61
C ILE A 82 -1.72 0.36 7.13
N LYS A 83 -2.47 1.28 7.75
CA LYS A 83 -2.75 1.30 9.19
C LYS A 83 -4.25 1.27 9.38
N GLU A 84 -4.77 0.31 10.15
CA GLU A 84 -6.21 0.20 10.45
C GLU A 84 -7.13 0.34 9.21
N ASP A 85 -6.86 -0.46 8.16
CA ASP A 85 -7.61 -0.42 6.88
C ASP A 85 -7.51 0.93 6.10
N THR A 86 -6.57 1.81 6.47
CA THR A 86 -6.32 3.12 5.82
C THR A 86 -4.95 3.15 5.16
N VAL A 87 -4.90 3.53 3.88
CA VAL A 87 -3.64 3.77 3.16
C VAL A 87 -3.10 5.13 3.53
N VAL A 88 -2.06 5.13 4.37
CA VAL A 88 -1.48 6.36 4.94
C VAL A 88 -0.42 6.99 4.03
N THR A 89 0.28 6.18 3.24
CA THR A 89 1.25 6.66 2.25
C THR A 89 1.63 5.55 1.27
N VAL A 90 2.20 5.94 0.12
CA VAL A 90 2.91 5.07 -0.82
C VAL A 90 4.41 5.39 -0.75
N LEU A 91 5.24 4.37 -0.94
CA LEU A 91 6.69 4.42 -0.90
C LEU A 91 7.29 3.84 -2.19
N PRO A 92 8.44 4.35 -2.65
CA PRO A 92 9.20 3.69 -3.70
C PRO A 92 9.80 2.38 -3.19
N LYS A 93 10.10 1.46 -4.12
CA LYS A 93 10.66 0.12 -3.85
C LYS A 93 11.72 0.09 -2.75
N GLY A 94 12.77 0.89 -2.89
CA GLY A 94 13.92 0.85 -1.96
C GLY A 94 13.56 1.17 -0.51
N HIS A 95 12.59 2.08 -0.27
CA HIS A 95 12.15 2.40 1.09
C HIS A 95 11.26 1.29 1.66
N GLY A 96 10.38 0.69 0.84
CA GLY A 96 9.55 -0.42 1.28
C GLY A 96 10.39 -1.66 1.65
N GLU A 97 11.39 -1.99 0.83
CA GLU A 97 12.33 -3.09 1.09
C GLU A 97 13.13 -2.87 2.39
N GLU A 98 13.55 -1.64 2.67
CA GLU A 98 14.24 -1.31 3.92
C GLU A 98 13.35 -1.53 5.15
N ILE A 99 12.07 -1.15 5.09
CA ILE A 99 11.13 -1.38 6.21
C ILE A 99 10.92 -2.89 6.41
N LEU A 100 10.77 -3.65 5.31
CA LEU A 100 10.63 -5.11 5.40
C LEU A 100 11.84 -5.78 6.04
N GLN A 101 13.06 -5.33 5.70
CA GLN A 101 14.28 -5.87 6.32
C GLN A 101 14.35 -5.53 7.81
N ARG A 102 14.02 -4.29 8.20
CA ARG A 102 14.03 -3.86 9.61
C ARG A 102 12.96 -4.55 10.45
N GLY A 103 11.78 -4.80 9.89
CA GLY A 103 10.67 -5.45 10.61
C GLY A 103 10.84 -6.95 10.82
N GLN A 104 11.83 -7.58 10.19
CA GLN A 104 12.18 -8.99 10.36
C GLN A 104 13.32 -9.23 11.37
N ALA A 105 13.98 -8.16 11.85
CA ALA A 105 15.05 -8.21 12.84
C ALA A 105 14.50 -8.23 14.28
#